data_AF-A0A8G0Q9A2-F1
#
_entry.id   AF-A0A8G0Q9A2-F1
#
_cell.length_a   1.000
_cell.length_b   1.000
_cell.length_c   1.000
_cell.angle_alpha   90.00
_cell.angle_beta   90.00
_cell.angle_gamma   90.00
#
_symmetry.space_group_name_H-M   'P 1'
#
loop_
_entity.id
_entity.type
_entity.pdbx_description
1 polymer ?
#
loop_
_entity_poly.entity_id
_entity_poly.type
_entity_poly.pdbx_seq_one_letter_code
_entity_poly.pdbx_strand_id
1 'polypeptide(L)'
;SQEDFQTISTLDKSRAVFLQQNSSQVVKTLLNLISHLSKDSTIQYILVMLDDLLQEDRSRVHLFHETANKLKQCVWGPFLNLLNRQDGFIVNMSSRILAKFACWDHEMMPKSDL
;
A
#
# COMPACT_ATOMS: atom_id res chain seq x y z
N SER A 1 -5.59 3.82 14.14
CA SER A 1 -5.65 3.35 15.55
C SER A 1 -4.29 3.53 16.22
N GLN A 2 -4.15 3.28 17.53
CA GLN A 2 -2.83 3.31 18.20
C GLN A 2 -1.88 2.26 17.65
N GLU A 3 -2.41 1.09 17.28
CA GLU A 3 -1.66 0.00 16.67
C GLU A 3 -1.13 0.38 15.27
N ASP A 4 -1.97 1.01 14.43
CA ASP A 4 -1.53 1.47 13.10
C ASP A 4 -0.38 2.48 13.22
N PHE A 5 -0.48 3.42 14.18
CA PHE A 5 0.55 4.40 14.42
C PHE A 5 1.87 3.75 14.88
N GLN A 6 1.81 2.78 15.81
CA GLN A 6 2.99 2.05 16.26
C GLN A 6 3.64 1.24 15.14
N THR A 7 2.82 0.60 14.29
CA THR A 7 3.29 -0.17 13.14
C THR A 7 4.03 0.74 12.16
N ILE A 8 3.46 1.88 11.79
CA ILE A 8 4.10 2.85 10.90
C ILE A 8 5.36 3.46 11.52
N SER A 9 5.31 3.84 12.80
CA SER A 9 6.48 4.41 13.50
C SER A 9 7.64 3.41 13.61
N THR A 10 7.34 2.13 13.79
CA THR A 10 8.37 1.08 13.86
C THR A 10 8.91 0.77 12.47
N LEU A 11 8.03 0.68 11.46
CA LEU A 11 8.42 0.48 10.07
C LEU A 11 9.36 1.60 9.58
N ASP A 12 9.14 2.85 10.00
CA ASP A 12 10.00 3.97 9.61
C ASP A 12 11.40 3.89 10.23
N LYS A 13 11.52 3.32 11.44
CA LYS A 13 12.79 3.19 12.16
C LYS A 13 13.60 1.95 11.77
N SER A 14 12.93 0.82 11.52
CA SER A 14 13.57 -0.48 11.32
C SER A 14 12.95 -1.29 10.18
N ARG A 15 12.71 -0.61 9.04
CA ARG A 15 11.97 -1.11 7.88
C ARG A 15 12.25 -2.55 7.48
N ALA A 16 13.49 -2.88 7.14
CA ALA A 16 13.84 -4.19 6.61
C ALA A 16 13.58 -5.33 7.61
N VAL A 17 14.03 -5.16 8.86
CA VAL A 17 13.88 -6.16 9.92
C VAL A 17 12.41 -6.32 10.30
N PHE A 18 11.71 -5.20 10.48
CA PHE A 18 10.32 -5.22 10.93
C PHE A 18 9.39 -5.79 9.86
N LEU A 19 9.60 -5.45 8.58
CA LEU A 19 8.85 -6.02 7.46
C LEU A 19 9.08 -7.52 7.33
N GLN A 20 10.31 -8.01 7.52
CA GLN A 20 10.61 -9.44 7.45
C GLN A 20 9.90 -10.23 8.56
N GLN A 21 9.79 -9.67 9.76
CA GLN A 21 9.18 -10.33 10.92
C GLN A 21 7.65 -10.20 10.95
N ASN A 22 7.10 -9.11 10.42
CA ASN A 22 5.68 -8.73 10.59
C ASN A 22 5.00 -8.35 9.26
N SER A 23 5.42 -8.97 8.15
CA SER A 23 5.00 -8.61 6.78
C SER A 23 3.48 -8.44 6.63
N SER A 24 2.70 -9.44 7.07
CA SER A 24 1.25 -9.42 6.95
C SER A 24 0.59 -8.29 7.76
N GLN A 25 1.10 -8.01 8.96
CA GLN A 25 0.59 -6.89 9.78
C GLN A 25 0.90 -5.55 9.12
N VAL A 26 2.14 -5.36 8.64
CA VAL A 26 2.56 -4.13 7.96
C VAL A 26 1.70 -3.88 6.73
N VAL A 27 1.53 -4.88 5.87
CA VAL A 27 0.72 -4.77 4.65
C VAL A 27 -0.73 -4.44 5.00
N LYS A 28 -1.33 -5.16 5.96
CA LYS A 28 -2.70 -4.91 6.40
C LYS A 28 -2.88 -3.48 6.92
N THR A 29 -1.94 -2.99 7.73
CA THR A 29 -1.98 -1.62 8.24
C THR A 29 -1.86 -0.59 7.12
N LEU A 30 -0.95 -0.78 6.16
CA LEU A 30 -0.81 0.14 5.02
C LEU A 30 -2.09 0.21 4.18
N LEU A 31 -2.68 -0.94 3.84
CA LEU A 31 -3.94 -0.99 3.08
C LEU A 31 -5.11 -0.34 3.85
N ASN A 32 -5.21 -0.59 5.16
CA ASN A 32 -6.24 0.02 6.01
C ASN A 32 -6.08 1.54 6.10
N LEU A 33 -4.85 2.03 6.27
CA LEU A 33 -4.58 3.47 6.34
C LEU A 33 -4.93 4.16 5.02
N ILE A 34 -4.56 3.58 3.88
CA ILE A 34 -4.92 4.12 2.56
C ILE A 34 -6.43 4.13 2.34
N SER A 35 -7.14 3.09 2.81
CA SER A 35 -8.58 2.97 2.63
C SER A 35 -9.41 3.91 3.51
N HIS A 36 -8.93 4.23 4.71
CA HIS A 36 -9.75 4.88 5.74
C HIS A 36 -9.27 6.28 6.15
N LEU A 37 -8.07 6.71 5.75
CA LEU A 37 -7.61 8.05 6.06
C LEU A 37 -8.29 9.11 5.19
N SER A 38 -8.72 10.19 5.82
CA SER A 38 -9.35 11.32 5.13
C SER A 38 -8.40 12.47 4.85
N LYS A 39 -7.34 12.63 5.67
CA LYS A 39 -6.42 13.78 5.60
C LYS A 39 -5.36 13.59 4.51
N ASP A 40 -5.39 14.43 3.49
CA ASP A 40 -4.54 14.30 2.30
C ASP A 40 -3.05 14.25 2.64
N SER A 41 -2.52 15.16 3.45
CA SER A 41 -1.09 15.11 3.87
C SER A 41 -0.65 13.78 4.50
N THR A 42 -1.55 13.11 5.23
CA THR A 42 -1.24 11.79 5.80
C THR A 42 -1.25 10.72 4.73
N ILE A 43 -2.21 10.77 3.79
CA ILE A 43 -2.26 9.87 2.64
C ILE A 43 -0.99 10.03 1.80
N GLN A 44 -0.59 11.26 1.48
CA GLN A 44 0.63 11.56 0.74
C GLN A 44 1.86 10.92 1.40
N TYR A 45 2.02 11.08 2.72
CA TYR A 45 3.13 10.46 3.48
C TYR A 45 3.11 8.93 3.37
N ILE A 46 1.95 8.30 3.56
CA ILE A 46 1.81 6.84 3.46
C ILE A 46 2.11 6.35 2.03
N LEU A 47 1.67 7.08 1.01
CA LEU A 47 1.95 6.75 -0.39
C LEU A 47 3.45 6.84 -0.71
N VAL A 48 4.15 7.86 -0.20
CA VAL A 48 5.62 7.97 -0.35
C VAL A 48 6.31 6.80 0.33
N MET A 49 5.97 6.52 1.60
CA MET A 49 6.55 5.40 2.33
C MET A 49 6.34 4.05 1.62
N LEU A 50 5.15 3.84 1.08
CA LEU A 50 4.83 2.63 0.31
C LEU A 50 5.61 2.59 -1.00
N ASP A 51 5.67 3.69 -1.75
CA ASP A 51 6.42 3.78 -3.01
C ASP A 51 7.90 3.42 -2.80
N ASP A 52 8.52 3.98 -1.77
CA ASP A 52 9.90 3.71 -1.36
C ASP A 52 10.09 2.25 -0.95
N LEU A 53 9.18 1.71 -0.13
CA LEU A 53 9.22 0.31 0.31
C LEU A 53 9.17 -0.65 -0.87
N LEU A 54 8.34 -0.40 -1.87
CA LEU A 54 8.28 -1.23 -3.08
C LEU A 54 9.49 -1.00 -3.99
N GLN A 55 10.03 0.22 -4.02
CA GLN A 55 11.19 0.55 -4.85
C GLN A 55 12.47 -0.14 -4.35
N GLU A 56 12.63 -0.28 -3.04
CA GLU A 56 13.75 -0.98 -2.40
C GLU A 56 13.83 -2.46 -2.82
N ASP A 57 12.68 -3.12 -2.96
CA ASP A 57 12.61 -4.52 -3.33
C ASP A 57 11.26 -4.83 -4.00
N ARG A 58 11.32 -5.13 -5.31
CA ARG A 58 10.15 -5.39 -6.14
C ARG A 58 9.38 -6.64 -5.70
N SER A 59 10.06 -7.62 -5.09
CA SER A 59 9.42 -8.84 -4.61
C SER A 59 8.39 -8.58 -3.51
N ARG A 60 8.48 -7.43 -2.84
CA ARG A 60 7.53 -7.03 -1.78
C ARG A 60 6.12 -6.82 -2.31
N VAL A 61 5.93 -6.55 -3.61
CA VAL A 61 4.60 -6.50 -4.23
C VAL A 61 3.84 -7.81 -3.99
N HIS A 62 4.53 -8.95 -4.04
CA HIS A 62 3.93 -10.25 -3.77
C HIS A 62 3.32 -10.37 -2.37
N LEU A 63 3.92 -9.70 -1.36
CA LEU A 63 3.40 -9.70 0.01
C LEU A 63 2.04 -8.97 0.10
N PHE A 64 1.84 -7.94 -0.72
CA PHE A 64 0.58 -7.20 -0.80
C PHE A 64 -0.52 -8.08 -1.39
N HIS A 65 -0.22 -8.74 -2.51
CA HIS A 65 -1.11 -9.71 -3.15
C HIS A 65 -1.48 -10.86 -2.21
N GLU A 66 -0.48 -11.52 -1.62
CA GLU A 66 -0.69 -12.64 -0.70
C GLU A 66 -1.55 -12.24 0.51
N THR A 67 -1.27 -11.09 1.12
CA THR A 67 -2.02 -10.63 2.30
C THR A 67 -3.43 -10.19 1.92
N ALA A 68 -3.62 -9.47 0.82
CA ALA A 68 -4.94 -9.05 0.34
C ALA A 68 -5.82 -10.29 0.03
N ASN A 69 -5.24 -11.31 -0.61
CA ASN A 69 -5.90 -12.59 -0.87
C ASN A 69 -6.32 -13.30 0.43
N LYS A 70 -5.44 -13.35 1.45
CA LYS A 70 -5.78 -13.89 2.78
C LYS A 70 -6.92 -13.13 3.46
N LEU A 71 -6.95 -11.81 3.29
CA LEU A 71 -8.00 -10.93 3.84
C LEU A 71 -9.28 -10.93 3.01
N LYS A 72 -9.30 -11.60 1.84
CA LYS A 72 -10.39 -11.55 0.85
C LYS A 72 -10.72 -10.10 0.44
N GLN A 73 -9.69 -9.28 0.30
CA GLN A 73 -9.79 -7.89 -0.09
C GLN A 73 -9.11 -7.67 -1.43
N CYS A 74 -9.63 -6.73 -2.21
CA CYS A 74 -8.98 -6.27 -3.43
C CYS A 74 -7.80 -5.35 -3.07
N VAL A 75 -6.59 -5.71 -3.51
CA VAL A 75 -5.37 -4.90 -3.29
C VAL A 75 -5.43 -3.57 -4.06
N TRP A 76 -6.15 -3.53 -5.17
CA TRP A 76 -6.25 -2.39 -6.08
C TRP A 76 -7.23 -1.33 -5.59
N GLY A 77 -8.35 -1.77 -5.01
CA GLY A 77 -9.50 -0.93 -4.63
C GLY A 77 -9.13 0.33 -3.85
N PRO A 78 -8.30 0.26 -2.79
CA PRO A 78 -7.89 1.44 -2.04
C PRO A 78 -7.23 2.51 -2.92
N PHE A 79 -6.37 2.10 -3.86
CA PHE A 79 -5.63 3.01 -4.74
C PHE A 79 -6.49 3.54 -5.88
N LEU A 80 -7.38 2.70 -6.45
CA LEU A 80 -8.36 3.12 -7.45
C LEU A 80 -9.27 4.23 -6.90
N ASN A 81 -9.70 4.11 -5.64
CA ASN A 81 -10.48 5.16 -4.99
C ASN A 81 -9.73 6.49 -4.88
N LEU A 82 -8.41 6.45 -4.69
CA LEU A 82 -7.57 7.66 -4.60
C LEU A 82 -7.43 8.38 -5.93
N LEU A 83 -7.65 7.72 -7.07
CA LEU A 83 -7.64 8.37 -8.38
C LEU A 83 -8.77 9.41 -8.55
N ASN A 84 -9.81 9.33 -7.72
CA ASN A 84 -10.95 10.26 -7.73
C ASN A 84 -10.72 11.50 -6.84
N ARG A 85 -9.56 11.62 -6.16
CA ARG A 85 -9.23 12.79 -5.34
C ARG A 85 -8.87 13.99 -6.22
N GLN A 86 -9.07 15.19 -5.69
CA GLN A 86 -8.66 16.44 -6.37
C GLN A 86 -7.15 16.70 -6.26
N ASP A 87 -6.50 16.10 -5.27
CA ASP A 87 -5.07 16.24 -5.04
C ASP A 87 -4.26 15.50 -6.12
N GLY A 88 -3.60 16.27 -6.99
CA GLY A 88 -2.81 15.71 -8.09
C GLY A 88 -1.61 14.88 -7.64
N PHE A 89 -1.01 15.13 -6.47
CA PHE A 89 0.06 14.29 -5.96
C PHE A 89 -0.48 12.91 -5.58
N ILE A 90 -1.60 12.87 -4.86
CA ILE A 90 -2.25 11.61 -4.46
C ILE A 90 -2.62 10.79 -5.69
N VAL A 91 -3.24 11.43 -6.70
CA VAL A 91 -3.63 10.75 -7.94
C VAL A 91 -2.42 10.16 -8.67
N ASN A 92 -1.35 10.95 -8.85
CA ASN A 92 -0.15 10.51 -9.56
C ASN A 92 0.61 9.41 -8.82
N MET A 93 0.79 9.56 -7.50
CA MET A 93 1.50 8.56 -6.70
C MET A 93 0.71 7.24 -6.60
N SER A 94 -0.62 7.33 -6.46
CA SER A 94 -1.49 6.14 -6.48
C SER A 94 -1.43 5.42 -7.82
N SER A 95 -1.45 6.17 -8.94
CA SER A 95 -1.29 5.61 -10.29
C SER A 95 0.04 4.88 -10.46
N ARG A 96 1.14 5.45 -9.93
CA ARG A 96 2.46 4.83 -9.95
C ARG A 96 2.50 3.53 -9.15
N ILE A 97 1.90 3.49 -7.96
CA ILE A 97 1.81 2.29 -7.13
C ILE A 97 0.96 1.21 -7.82
N LEU A 98 -0.18 1.59 -8.41
CA LEU A 98 -1.00 0.68 -9.22
C LEU A 98 -0.19 0.06 -10.37
N ALA A 99 0.61 0.86 -11.07
CA ALA A 99 1.49 0.35 -12.12
C ALA A 99 2.56 -0.62 -11.58
N LYS A 100 3.13 -0.34 -10.39
CA LYS A 100 4.07 -1.27 -9.72
C LYS A 100 3.42 -2.60 -9.41
N PHE A 101 2.22 -2.59 -8.84
CA PHE A 101 1.47 -3.81 -8.56
C PHE A 101 1.17 -4.60 -9.84
N ALA A 102 0.74 -3.91 -10.91
CA ALA A 102 0.40 -4.57 -12.17
C ALA A 102 1.62 -5.13 -12.94
N CYS A 103 2.81 -4.54 -12.76
CA CYS A 103 3.99 -4.88 -13.55
C CYS A 103 5.05 -5.69 -12.80
N TRP A 104 5.05 -5.70 -11.46
CA TRP A 104 6.11 -6.34 -10.67
C TRP A 104 5.69 -7.66 -10.03
N ASP A 105 4.42 -8.08 -10.17
CA ASP A 105 3.96 -9.43 -9.85
C ASP A 105 3.19 -10.03 -11.03
N HIS A 106 2.90 -11.32 -10.95
CA HIS A 106 2.20 -12.08 -11.99
C HIS A 106 0.67 -11.97 -11.88
N GLU A 107 0.16 -11.41 -10.78
CA GLU A 107 -1.27 -11.28 -10.54
C GLU A 107 -1.84 -10.03 -11.22
N MET A 108 -2.69 -10.23 -12.22
CA MET A 108 -3.33 -9.16 -12.96
C MET A 108 -4.57 -8.62 -12.24
N MET A 109 -4.88 -7.34 -12.46
CA MET A 109 -6.13 -6.76 -12.01
C MET A 109 -7.32 -7.49 -12.67
N PRO A 110 -8.30 -7.97 -11.90
CA PRO A 110 -9.45 -8.65 -12.46
C PRO A 110 -10.29 -7.65 -13.28
N LYS A 111 -10.94 -8.14 -14.34
CA LYS A 111 -11.77 -7.32 -15.23
C LYS A 111 -12.95 -6.64 -14.53
N SER A 112 -13.32 -7.09 -13.33
CA SER A 112 -14.37 -6.45 -12.52
C SER A 112 -13.93 -5.12 -11.92
N ASP A 113 -12.63 -4.91 -11.78
CA ASP A 113 -12.02 -3.76 -11.10
C ASP A 113 -11.42 -2.75 -12.10
N LEU A 114 -11.56 -3.02 -13.41
CA LEU A 114 -11.20 -2.18 -14.55
C LEU A 114 -12.45 -1.46 -15.12
#